data_AF-A0ABD1JW54-F1
#
_entry.id   AF-A0ABD1JW54-F1
#
_cell.length_a   1.000
_cell.length_b   1.000
_cell.length_c   1.000
_cell.angle_alpha   90.00
_cell.angle_beta   90.00
_cell.angle_gamma   90.00
#
_symmetry.space_group_name_H-M   'P 1'
#
loop_
_entity.id
_entity.type
_entity.pdbx_description
1 polymer ?
#
loop_
_entity_poly.entity_id
_entity_poly.type
_entity_poly.pdbx_seq_one_letter_code
_entity_poly.pdbx_strand_id
1 'polypeptide(L)'
;MLLDASAVQSVSVQLWLSSVSASLWWTRTLASASASSHHHGLKSICQTQKTTNMKEEEVEQEKEQQQEQHQTDEEEEEVVEEKEEDTGGEHGEAEEAKPKPKPSFTSPLIAPKLPDGEKVDFDDIHRKRMEKDLTELQSLIEAHFENRKKEEEELINLTERIETRRAERAEEHRIRAEKEKERQNKLAEEKARKEEEEAKKKADDDAKKKKVLTSLHVTGYMQKSEKRGGPRKQTEREKKKKILSDRRKELNISHLNEEKLRDKAKELWQRMHQLESEKFELQYQYTRQKYEVTVLRNRLSDHQKTTKGSRSKRGLRK
;
A
#
# COMPACT_ATOMS: atom_id res chain seq x y z
N MET A 1 73.70 54.95 37.90
CA MET A 1 72.44 54.20 38.12
C MET A 1 71.31 54.92 37.39
N LEU A 2 71.01 54.48 36.17
CA LEU A 2 69.77 54.80 35.47
C LEU A 2 69.38 53.54 34.71
N LEU A 3 68.23 52.95 35.08
CA LEU A 3 67.63 51.80 34.42
C LEU A 3 66.41 52.31 33.65
N ASP A 4 66.38 52.02 32.35
CA ASP A 4 65.33 52.40 31.40
C ASP A 4 63.97 51.78 31.75
N ALA A 5 62.97 52.65 31.95
CA ALA A 5 61.58 52.28 32.24
C ALA A 5 60.73 51.97 30.98
N SER A 6 61.33 51.89 29.79
CA SER A 6 60.58 51.79 28.53
C SER A 6 60.18 50.37 28.12
N ALA A 7 60.74 49.32 28.76
CA ALA A 7 60.50 47.93 28.34
C ALA A 7 59.23 47.30 28.95
N VAL A 8 58.66 47.89 30.02
CA VAL A 8 57.55 47.26 30.76
C VAL A 8 56.17 47.59 30.18
N GLN A 9 56.02 48.69 29.42
CA GLN A 9 54.73 49.07 28.83
C GLN A 9 54.39 48.34 27.52
N SER A 10 55.37 47.82 26.77
CA SER A 10 55.09 47.19 25.46
C SER A 10 54.52 45.78 25.58
N VAL A 11 54.82 45.04 26.65
CA VAL A 11 54.37 43.64 26.82
C VAL A 11 52.92 43.59 27.32
N SER A 12 52.47 44.56 28.13
CA SER A 12 51.10 44.62 28.64
C SER A 12 50.05 44.90 27.54
N VAL A 13 50.37 45.76 26.57
CA VAL A 13 49.43 46.11 25.49
C VAL A 13 49.24 44.94 24.52
N GLN A 14 50.32 44.17 24.26
CA GLN A 14 50.28 43.02 23.37
C GLN A 14 49.42 41.87 23.94
N LEU A 15 49.50 41.60 25.25
CA LEU A 15 48.66 40.58 25.90
C LEU A 15 47.17 40.97 25.95
N TRP A 16 46.85 42.27 26.05
CA TRP A 16 45.47 42.74 26.08
C TRP A 16 44.77 42.60 24.72
N LEU A 17 45.47 42.92 23.62
CA LEU A 17 44.96 42.76 22.25
C LEU A 17 44.76 41.28 21.84
N SER A 18 45.59 40.37 22.35
CA SER A 18 45.41 38.92 22.14
C SER A 18 44.24 38.35 22.96
N SER A 19 43.91 38.93 24.12
CA SER A 19 42.78 38.49 24.93
C SER A 19 41.43 38.93 24.35
N VAL A 20 41.33 40.16 23.83
CA VAL A 20 40.09 40.70 23.24
C VAL A 20 39.74 40.01 21.90
N SER A 21 40.73 39.61 21.10
CA SER A 21 40.50 38.90 19.83
C SER A 21 40.01 37.45 20.02
N ALA A 22 40.40 36.78 21.09
CA ALA A 22 39.92 35.44 21.43
C ALA A 22 38.42 35.45 21.85
N SER A 23 37.98 36.47 22.58
CA SER A 23 36.57 36.62 22.99
C SER A 23 35.63 36.96 21.82
N LEU A 24 36.11 37.69 20.80
CA LEU A 24 35.34 38.02 19.59
C LEU A 24 35.22 36.85 18.60
N TRP A 25 36.17 35.91 18.61
CA TRP A 25 36.06 34.68 17.83
C TRP A 25 35.12 33.67 18.48
N TRP A 26 35.18 33.51 19.81
CA TRP A 26 34.33 32.54 20.51
C TRP A 26 32.84 32.89 20.45
N THR A 27 32.49 34.18 20.51
CA THR A 27 31.11 34.67 20.36
C THR A 27 30.56 34.52 18.93
N ARG A 28 31.42 34.54 17.90
CA ARG A 28 31.02 34.35 16.50
C ARG A 28 30.83 32.87 16.12
N THR A 29 31.57 31.96 16.75
CA THR A 29 31.42 30.51 16.52
C THR A 29 30.22 29.92 17.27
N LEU A 30 29.88 30.43 18.46
CA LEU A 30 28.71 29.98 19.23
C LEU A 30 27.37 30.40 18.59
N ALA A 31 27.32 31.57 17.95
CA ALA A 31 26.13 32.04 17.24
C ALA A 31 25.84 31.24 15.95
N SER A 32 26.87 30.71 15.28
CA SER A 32 26.72 29.85 14.09
C SER A 32 26.30 28.42 14.43
N ALA A 33 26.64 27.92 15.63
CA ALA A 33 26.26 26.58 16.07
C ALA A 33 24.80 26.52 16.58
N SER A 34 24.28 27.60 17.17
CA SER A 34 22.90 27.65 17.65
C SER A 34 21.88 27.73 16.50
N ALA A 35 22.15 28.47 15.42
CA ALA A 35 21.21 28.61 14.30
C ALA A 35 21.07 27.34 13.43
N SER A 36 22.10 26.47 13.42
CA SER A 36 22.09 25.22 12.64
C SER A 36 21.38 24.08 13.38
N SER A 37 21.46 24.05 14.72
CA SER A 37 20.81 23.03 15.55
C SER A 37 19.28 23.20 15.62
N HIS A 38 18.77 24.43 15.70
CA HIS A 38 17.33 24.70 15.73
C HIS A 38 16.63 24.32 14.41
N HIS A 39 17.29 24.50 13.26
CA HIS A 39 16.69 24.21 11.95
C HIS A 39 16.64 22.72 11.62
N HIS A 40 17.55 21.91 12.19
CA HIS A 40 17.53 20.45 12.08
C HIS A 40 16.58 19.81 13.10
N GLY A 41 16.49 20.35 14.32
CA GLY A 41 15.54 19.89 15.34
C GLY A 41 14.07 20.06 14.92
N LEU A 42 13.71 21.22 14.36
CA LEU A 42 12.34 21.47 13.88
C LEU A 42 11.92 20.60 12.68
N LYS A 43 12.87 20.25 11.80
CA LYS A 43 12.62 19.33 10.68
C LYS A 43 12.48 17.87 11.14
N SER A 44 13.21 17.47 12.18
CA SER A 44 13.06 16.16 12.80
C SER A 44 11.71 16.06 13.51
N ILE A 45 11.35 17.06 14.32
CA ILE A 45 10.07 17.09 15.06
C ILE A 45 8.87 17.09 14.10
N CYS A 46 8.93 17.82 12.97
CA CYS A 46 7.86 17.81 11.97
C CYS A 46 7.77 16.48 11.20
N GLN A 47 8.89 15.80 10.93
CA GLN A 47 8.84 14.45 10.34
C GLN A 47 8.31 13.41 11.34
N THR A 48 8.70 13.50 12.61
CA THR A 48 8.20 12.60 13.65
C THR A 48 6.70 12.82 13.92
N GLN A 49 6.24 14.08 13.99
CA GLN A 49 4.81 14.40 14.10
C GLN A 49 4.01 13.95 12.86
N LYS A 50 4.58 14.07 11.66
CA LYS A 50 3.91 13.59 10.44
C LYS A 50 3.82 12.07 10.39
N THR A 51 4.83 11.36 10.91
CA THR A 51 4.78 9.89 11.02
C THR A 51 3.91 9.40 12.16
N THR A 52 3.75 10.14 13.25
CA THR A 52 2.82 9.77 14.33
C THR A 52 1.38 10.02 13.90
N ASN A 53 1.09 11.14 13.23
CA ASN A 53 -0.24 11.46 12.74
C ASN A 53 -0.70 10.46 11.64
N MET A 54 0.21 10.04 10.76
CA MET A 54 -0.08 8.98 9.77
C MET A 54 -0.31 7.61 10.41
N LYS A 55 0.30 7.35 11.57
CA LYS A 55 0.15 6.07 12.30
C LYS A 55 -1.08 6.08 13.20
N GLU A 56 -1.49 7.26 13.68
CA GLU A 56 -2.77 7.47 14.36
C GLU A 56 -3.94 7.35 13.36
N GLU A 57 -3.83 7.93 12.15
CA GLU A 57 -4.82 7.74 11.07
C GLU A 57 -4.93 6.28 10.59
N GLU A 58 -3.81 5.53 10.52
CA GLU A 58 -3.80 4.11 10.15
C GLU A 58 -4.45 3.23 11.24
N VAL A 59 -4.24 3.57 12.52
CA VAL A 59 -4.90 2.88 13.66
C VAL A 59 -6.38 3.26 13.77
N GLU A 60 -6.77 4.48 13.38
CA GLU A 60 -8.17 4.91 13.35
C GLU A 60 -8.93 4.24 12.20
N GLN A 61 -8.31 4.05 11.02
CA GLN A 61 -8.86 3.25 9.93
C GLN A 61 -8.96 1.75 10.25
N GLU A 62 -7.98 1.18 10.95
CA GLU A 62 -8.08 -0.22 11.42
C GLU A 62 -9.19 -0.39 12.46
N LYS A 63 -9.45 0.63 13.30
CA LYS A 63 -10.57 0.64 14.24
C LYS A 63 -11.92 0.79 13.57
N GLU A 64 -12.04 1.66 12.56
CA GLU A 64 -13.28 1.78 11.77
C GLU A 64 -13.57 0.48 11.01
N GLN A 65 -12.57 -0.18 10.41
CA GLN A 65 -12.75 -1.48 9.74
C GLN A 65 -13.12 -2.61 10.71
N GLN A 66 -12.55 -2.63 11.92
CA GLN A 66 -12.95 -3.58 12.96
C GLN A 66 -14.37 -3.30 13.49
N GLN A 67 -14.79 -2.03 13.54
CA GLN A 67 -16.13 -1.66 13.97
C GLN A 67 -17.20 -1.96 12.90
N GLU A 68 -16.86 -1.82 11.61
CA GLU A 68 -17.70 -2.26 10.49
C GLU A 68 -17.83 -3.79 10.45
N GLN A 69 -16.74 -4.54 10.70
CA GLN A 69 -16.79 -5.99 10.79
C GLN A 69 -17.62 -6.47 11.99
N HIS A 70 -17.49 -5.81 13.15
CA HIS A 70 -18.26 -6.16 14.34
C HIS A 70 -19.76 -5.87 14.18
N GLN A 71 -20.13 -4.80 13.45
CA GLN A 71 -21.52 -4.52 13.09
C GLN A 71 -22.10 -5.54 12.11
N THR A 72 -21.31 -6.03 11.14
CA THR A 72 -21.78 -7.09 10.23
C THR A 72 -21.92 -8.45 10.93
N ASP A 73 -21.07 -8.74 11.91
CA ASP A 73 -21.17 -9.97 12.70
C ASP A 73 -22.34 -9.91 13.71
N GLU A 74 -22.62 -8.75 14.33
CA GLU A 74 -23.81 -8.56 15.18
C GLU A 74 -25.11 -8.61 14.36
N GLU A 75 -25.17 -8.04 13.14
CA GLU A 75 -26.33 -8.18 12.25
C GLU A 75 -26.52 -9.62 11.75
N GLU A 76 -25.45 -10.41 11.58
CA GLU A 76 -25.59 -11.85 11.26
C GLU A 76 -26.01 -12.69 12.49
N GLU A 77 -25.59 -12.35 13.71
CA GLU A 77 -26.07 -13.00 14.95
C GLU A 77 -27.54 -12.65 15.27
N GLU A 78 -27.96 -11.39 15.09
CA GLU A 78 -29.36 -10.95 15.33
C GLU A 78 -30.33 -11.58 14.30
N VAL A 79 -29.91 -11.77 13.06
CA VAL A 79 -30.70 -12.47 12.01
C VAL A 79 -30.74 -13.99 12.22
N VAL A 80 -29.79 -14.55 12.98
CA VAL A 80 -29.78 -15.97 13.36
C VAL A 80 -30.60 -16.20 14.64
N GLU A 81 -30.56 -15.31 15.63
CA GLU A 81 -31.43 -15.37 16.82
C GLU A 81 -32.92 -15.11 16.47
N GLU A 82 -33.25 -14.16 15.57
CA GLU A 82 -34.64 -13.98 15.11
C GLU A 82 -35.20 -15.20 14.36
N LYS A 83 -34.35 -16.13 13.93
CA LYS A 83 -34.77 -17.37 13.26
C LYS A 83 -34.89 -18.58 14.19
N GLU A 84 -34.36 -18.51 15.40
CA GLU A 84 -34.48 -19.59 16.40
C GLU A 84 -35.57 -19.34 17.44
N GLU A 85 -36.16 -18.15 17.56
CA GLU A 85 -37.30 -17.87 18.45
C GLU A 85 -38.71 -17.88 17.80
N ASP A 86 -38.90 -18.45 16.59
CA ASP A 86 -40.26 -18.67 16.03
C ASP A 86 -40.53 -20.12 15.61
N THR A 87 -40.27 -21.07 16.52
CA THR A 87 -40.88 -22.41 16.45
C THR A 87 -41.50 -22.79 17.80
N GLY A 88 -42.52 -22.02 18.18
CA GLY A 88 -43.15 -22.11 19.50
C GLY A 88 -44.66 -21.93 19.53
N GLY A 89 -45.39 -22.52 18.58
CA GLY A 89 -46.78 -22.93 18.80
C GLY A 89 -47.90 -21.90 18.56
N GLU A 90 -49.00 -22.46 18.04
CA GLU A 90 -50.38 -21.92 18.02
C GLU A 90 -50.78 -21.01 16.85
N HIS A 91 -51.32 -21.64 15.80
CA HIS A 91 -52.43 -21.03 15.06
C HIS A 91 -53.47 -22.09 14.72
N GLY A 92 -54.62 -22.00 15.41
CA GLY A 92 -55.86 -22.56 14.92
C GLY A 92 -56.37 -21.70 13.77
N GLU A 93 -56.77 -22.33 12.67
CA GLU A 93 -57.56 -21.67 11.63
C GLU A 93 -58.84 -22.45 11.34
N ALA A 94 -59.87 -21.64 11.12
CA ALA A 94 -61.27 -21.97 11.03
C ALA A 94 -61.60 -22.69 9.70
N GLU A 95 -62.34 -23.78 9.80
CA GLU A 95 -63.09 -24.33 8.67
C GLU A 95 -64.25 -23.40 8.30
N GLU A 96 -64.26 -22.90 7.07
CA GLU A 96 -65.42 -22.25 6.45
C GLU A 96 -66.22 -23.27 5.59
N ALA A 97 -67.53 -23.17 5.71
CA ALA A 97 -68.52 -24.16 5.36
C ALA A 97 -69.04 -24.09 3.90
N LYS A 98 -69.30 -25.27 3.29
CA LYS A 98 -70.50 -25.67 2.49
C LYS A 98 -70.24 -26.93 1.64
N PRO A 99 -71.27 -27.62 1.11
CA PRO A 99 -72.58 -27.96 1.67
C PRO A 99 -72.89 -29.49 1.57
N LYS A 100 -73.82 -29.97 2.40
CA LYS A 100 -74.35 -31.36 2.35
C LYS A 100 -75.12 -31.64 1.06
N PRO A 101 -75.12 -32.91 0.61
CA PRO A 101 -76.37 -33.55 0.21
C PRO A 101 -76.59 -34.90 0.92
N LYS A 102 -77.84 -35.13 1.35
CA LYS A 102 -78.46 -36.45 1.60
C LYS A 102 -79.41 -36.70 0.41
N PRO A 103 -79.80 -37.94 0.02
CA PRO A 103 -80.24 -38.98 0.96
C PRO A 103 -80.03 -40.46 0.55
N SER A 104 -80.35 -41.34 1.51
CA SER A 104 -81.00 -42.65 1.32
C SER A 104 -80.27 -43.76 0.56
N PHE A 105 -79.87 -44.83 1.26
CA PHE A 105 -80.54 -46.14 1.14
C PHE A 105 -79.89 -47.14 2.12
N THR A 106 -80.60 -47.43 3.21
CA THR A 106 -80.34 -48.59 4.06
C THR A 106 -80.75 -49.85 3.30
N SER A 107 -79.79 -50.70 2.92
CA SER A 107 -80.07 -52.06 2.46
C SER A 107 -79.60 -53.07 3.51
N PRO A 108 -80.47 -53.97 4.02
CA PRO A 108 -80.18 -54.81 5.18
C PRO A 108 -79.73 -56.21 4.77
N LEU A 109 -78.43 -56.55 4.76
CA LEU A 109 -78.04 -57.94 4.50
C LEU A 109 -76.78 -58.36 5.27
N ILE A 110 -77.04 -59.19 6.29
CA ILE A 110 -76.34 -60.45 6.60
C ILE A 110 -74.87 -60.35 7.02
N ALA A 111 -74.63 -60.69 8.29
CA ALA A 111 -73.32 -61.08 8.79
C ALA A 111 -72.71 -62.12 7.83
N PRO A 112 -71.51 -61.86 7.26
CA PRO A 112 -70.83 -62.82 6.40
C PRO A 112 -70.71 -64.15 7.15
N LYS A 113 -71.39 -65.18 6.63
CA LYS A 113 -71.15 -66.56 7.05
C LYS A 113 -69.66 -66.83 6.82
N LEU A 114 -68.96 -67.20 7.89
CA LEU A 114 -67.65 -67.84 7.81
C LEU A 114 -67.82 -69.06 6.88
N PRO A 115 -67.19 -69.10 5.69
CA PRO A 115 -67.14 -70.33 4.93
C PRO A 115 -66.30 -71.33 5.73
N ASP A 116 -66.86 -72.53 5.87
CA ASP A 116 -66.30 -73.70 6.53
C ASP A 116 -64.81 -73.88 6.26
N GLY A 117 -64.02 -73.93 7.33
CA GLY A 117 -63.02 -74.97 7.54
C GLY A 117 -62.02 -75.28 6.42
N GLU A 118 -61.57 -74.31 5.62
CA GLU A 118 -60.32 -74.48 4.89
C GLU A 118 -59.21 -74.48 5.91
N LYS A 119 -58.51 -75.61 6.04
CA LYS A 119 -57.42 -75.79 7.00
C LYS A 119 -56.46 -74.60 6.88
N VAL A 120 -56.49 -73.76 7.89
CA VAL A 120 -55.56 -72.65 8.06
C VAL A 120 -54.20 -73.27 8.27
N ASP A 121 -53.41 -73.37 7.20
CA ASP A 121 -52.03 -73.83 7.28
C ASP A 121 -51.22 -72.78 8.06
N PHE A 122 -50.85 -73.12 9.29
CA PHE A 122 -50.05 -72.26 10.17
C PHE A 122 -48.69 -71.90 9.55
N ASP A 123 -48.15 -72.79 8.71
CA ASP A 123 -46.93 -72.53 7.92
C ASP A 123 -47.16 -71.46 6.83
N ASP A 124 -48.36 -71.39 6.25
CA ASP A 124 -48.72 -70.37 5.27
C ASP A 124 -48.90 -69.00 5.93
N ILE A 125 -49.46 -68.95 7.15
CA ILE A 125 -49.50 -67.73 7.96
C ILE A 125 -48.09 -67.25 8.30
N HIS A 126 -47.19 -68.17 8.66
CA HIS A 126 -45.82 -67.81 9.01
C HIS A 126 -45.03 -67.28 7.79
N ARG A 127 -45.14 -67.94 6.63
CA ARG A 127 -44.56 -67.44 5.36
C ARG A 127 -45.11 -66.07 4.99
N LYS A 128 -46.43 -65.88 5.02
CA LYS A 128 -47.07 -64.59 4.73
C LYS A 128 -46.66 -63.50 5.72
N ARG A 129 -46.34 -63.83 6.97
CA ARG A 129 -45.79 -62.86 7.92
C ARG A 129 -44.38 -62.44 7.51
N MET A 130 -43.48 -63.41 7.27
CA MET A 130 -42.11 -63.12 6.85
C MET A 130 -42.04 -62.34 5.53
N GLU A 131 -42.91 -62.65 4.56
CA GLU A 131 -43.01 -61.92 3.29
C GLU A 131 -43.53 -60.49 3.47
N LYS A 132 -44.49 -60.25 4.38
CA LYS A 132 -44.93 -58.90 4.73
C LYS A 132 -43.83 -58.10 5.41
N ASP A 133 -43.16 -58.69 6.41
CA ASP A 133 -42.11 -58.02 7.15
C ASP A 133 -40.94 -57.66 6.21
N LEU A 134 -40.60 -58.52 5.25
CA LEU A 134 -39.58 -58.23 4.23
C LEU A 134 -39.99 -57.13 3.25
N THR A 135 -41.23 -57.13 2.78
CA THR A 135 -41.71 -56.08 1.86
C THR A 135 -41.91 -54.74 2.57
N GLU A 136 -42.38 -54.74 3.82
CA GLU A 136 -42.47 -53.55 4.66
C GLU A 136 -41.09 -52.98 4.96
N LEU A 137 -40.12 -53.82 5.30
CA LEU A 137 -38.74 -53.38 5.52
C LEU A 137 -38.11 -52.78 4.25
N GLN A 138 -38.33 -53.39 3.09
CA GLN A 138 -37.89 -52.83 1.80
C GLN A 138 -38.55 -51.48 1.52
N SER A 139 -39.87 -51.38 1.73
CA SER A 139 -40.60 -50.12 1.54
C SER A 139 -40.15 -49.02 2.49
N LEU A 140 -39.85 -49.33 3.75
CA LEU A 140 -39.33 -48.37 4.73
C LEU A 140 -37.93 -47.89 4.37
N ILE A 141 -37.06 -48.81 3.90
CA ILE A 141 -35.72 -48.47 3.43
C ILE A 141 -35.81 -47.51 2.24
N GLU A 142 -36.60 -47.86 1.21
CA GLU A 142 -36.80 -47.02 0.02
C GLU A 142 -37.41 -45.66 0.38
N ALA A 143 -38.45 -45.64 1.21
CA ALA A 143 -39.09 -44.40 1.66
C ALA A 143 -38.12 -43.49 2.43
N HIS A 144 -37.27 -44.04 3.30
CA HIS A 144 -36.28 -43.24 4.03
C HIS A 144 -35.24 -42.62 3.10
N PHE A 145 -34.72 -43.36 2.12
CA PHE A 145 -33.76 -42.83 1.16
C PHE A 145 -34.38 -41.81 0.20
N GLU A 146 -35.58 -42.08 -0.30
CA GLU A 146 -36.29 -41.17 -1.20
C GLU A 146 -36.70 -39.88 -0.49
N ASN A 147 -37.14 -39.95 0.78
CA ASN A 147 -37.45 -38.75 1.55
C ASN A 147 -36.19 -37.92 1.82
N ARG A 148 -35.11 -38.54 2.30
CA ARG A 148 -33.82 -37.85 2.51
C ARG A 148 -33.30 -37.20 1.24
N LYS A 149 -33.36 -37.92 0.12
CA LYS A 149 -32.88 -37.40 -1.16
C LYS A 149 -33.70 -36.21 -1.64
N LYS A 150 -35.02 -36.26 -1.50
CA LYS A 150 -35.90 -35.12 -1.84
C LYS A 150 -35.63 -33.93 -0.93
N GLU A 151 -35.50 -34.14 0.38
CA GLU A 151 -35.17 -33.09 1.34
C GLU A 151 -33.79 -32.47 1.06
N GLU A 152 -32.77 -33.27 0.73
CA GLU A 152 -31.44 -32.79 0.34
C GLU A 152 -31.49 -31.99 -0.95
N GLU A 153 -32.20 -32.46 -1.98
CA GLU A 153 -32.37 -31.73 -3.24
C GLU A 153 -33.11 -30.39 -3.03
N GLU A 154 -34.14 -30.36 -2.16
CA GLU A 154 -34.85 -29.13 -1.81
C GLU A 154 -33.97 -28.14 -1.03
N LEU A 155 -33.17 -28.63 -0.08
CA LEU A 155 -32.20 -27.81 0.67
C LEU A 155 -31.11 -27.24 -0.24
N ILE A 156 -30.60 -28.05 -1.18
CA ILE A 156 -29.61 -27.60 -2.17
C ILE A 156 -30.22 -26.51 -3.05
N ASN A 157 -31.41 -26.74 -3.61
CA ASN A 157 -32.10 -25.75 -4.46
C ASN A 157 -32.37 -24.43 -3.71
N LEU A 158 -32.76 -24.51 -2.43
CA LEU A 158 -32.98 -23.33 -1.59
C LEU A 158 -31.68 -22.57 -1.34
N THR A 159 -30.60 -23.29 -1.02
CA THR A 159 -29.27 -22.73 -0.77
C THR A 159 -28.73 -22.05 -2.02
N GLU A 160 -28.79 -22.72 -3.18
CA GLU A 160 -28.38 -22.17 -4.47
C GLU A 160 -29.14 -20.87 -4.80
N ARG A 161 -30.44 -20.81 -4.52
CA ARG A 161 -31.24 -19.59 -4.71
C ARG A 161 -30.82 -18.45 -3.77
N ILE A 162 -30.46 -18.77 -2.52
CA ILE A 162 -29.96 -17.78 -1.55
C ILE A 162 -28.58 -17.26 -2.00
N GLU A 163 -27.68 -18.16 -2.40
CA GLU A 163 -26.36 -17.82 -2.92
C GLU A 163 -26.45 -16.96 -4.17
N THR A 164 -27.34 -17.30 -5.09
CA THR A 164 -27.60 -16.51 -6.31
C THR A 164 -28.03 -15.09 -5.95
N ARG A 165 -28.99 -14.92 -5.02
CA ARG A 165 -29.43 -13.59 -4.57
C ARG A 165 -28.34 -12.81 -3.83
N ARG A 166 -27.47 -13.49 -3.07
CA ARG A 166 -26.31 -12.87 -2.40
C ARG A 166 -25.30 -12.39 -3.44
N ALA A 167 -24.99 -13.21 -4.44
CA ALA A 167 -24.11 -12.87 -5.54
C ALA A 167 -24.65 -11.69 -6.37
N GLU A 168 -25.95 -11.69 -6.70
CA GLU A 168 -26.62 -10.57 -7.38
C GLU A 168 -26.50 -9.27 -6.61
N ARG A 169 -26.76 -9.28 -5.29
CA ARG A 169 -26.56 -8.09 -4.44
C ARG A 169 -25.11 -7.63 -4.43
N ALA A 170 -24.16 -8.55 -4.27
CA ALA A 170 -22.73 -8.22 -4.30
C ALA A 170 -22.32 -7.59 -5.65
N GLU A 171 -22.84 -8.10 -6.75
CA GLU A 171 -22.63 -7.54 -8.09
C GLU A 171 -23.27 -6.15 -8.25
N GLU A 172 -24.50 -5.93 -7.76
CA GLU A 172 -25.12 -4.61 -7.74
C GLU A 172 -24.32 -3.58 -6.93
N HIS A 173 -23.81 -3.99 -5.76
CA HIS A 173 -22.92 -3.17 -4.95
C HIS A 173 -21.62 -2.85 -5.70
N ARG A 174 -21.01 -3.83 -6.37
CA ARG A 174 -19.81 -3.63 -7.19
C ARG A 174 -20.05 -2.63 -8.32
N ILE A 175 -21.15 -2.77 -9.04
CA ILE A 175 -21.54 -1.87 -10.15
C ILE A 175 -21.81 -0.46 -9.62
N ARG A 176 -22.47 -0.32 -8.46
CA ARG A 176 -22.72 0.99 -7.83
C ARG A 176 -21.40 1.65 -7.41
N ALA A 177 -20.50 0.90 -6.78
CA ALA A 177 -19.17 1.38 -6.39
C ALA A 177 -18.31 1.78 -7.60
N GLU A 178 -18.34 1.00 -8.68
CA GLU A 178 -17.61 1.30 -9.92
C GLU A 178 -18.14 2.56 -10.59
N LYS A 179 -19.46 2.73 -10.70
CA LYS A 179 -20.09 3.94 -11.24
C LYS A 179 -19.76 5.17 -10.40
N GLU A 180 -19.73 5.05 -9.08
CA GLU A 180 -19.36 6.16 -8.21
C GLU A 180 -17.88 6.51 -8.36
N LYS A 181 -17.00 5.50 -8.41
CA LYS A 181 -15.57 5.69 -8.70
C LYS A 181 -15.35 6.36 -10.06
N GLU A 182 -16.13 5.99 -11.08
CA GLU A 182 -16.06 6.62 -12.40
C GLU A 182 -16.49 8.10 -12.36
N ARG A 183 -17.53 8.44 -11.58
CA ARG A 183 -17.95 9.84 -11.38
C ARG A 183 -16.88 10.65 -10.67
N GLN A 184 -16.32 10.11 -9.58
CA GLN A 184 -15.21 10.76 -8.86
C GLN A 184 -14.00 10.95 -9.76
N ASN A 185 -13.67 9.96 -10.60
CA ASN A 185 -12.59 10.05 -11.57
C ASN A 185 -12.86 11.11 -12.64
N LYS A 186 -14.08 11.22 -13.18
CA LYS A 186 -14.45 12.28 -14.15
C LYS A 186 -14.33 13.67 -13.54
N LEU A 187 -14.77 13.85 -12.31
CA LEU A 187 -14.63 15.13 -11.59
C LEU A 187 -13.15 15.46 -11.31
N ALA A 188 -12.36 14.46 -10.94
CA ALA A 188 -10.92 14.62 -10.74
C ALA A 188 -10.20 14.94 -12.05
N GLU A 189 -10.58 14.31 -13.17
CA GLU A 189 -10.01 14.54 -14.49
C GLU A 189 -10.41 15.91 -15.06
N GLU A 190 -11.67 16.34 -14.90
CA GLU A 190 -12.11 17.69 -15.29
C GLU A 190 -11.40 18.76 -14.46
N LYS A 191 -11.27 18.53 -13.15
CA LYS A 191 -10.49 19.41 -12.26
C LYS A 191 -9.02 19.45 -12.64
N ALA A 192 -8.43 18.30 -12.99
CA ALA A 192 -7.04 18.22 -13.46
C ALA A 192 -6.85 18.93 -14.81
N ARG A 193 -7.80 18.81 -15.74
CA ARG A 193 -7.77 19.52 -17.03
C ARG A 193 -7.90 21.03 -16.83
N LYS A 194 -8.78 21.49 -15.93
CA LYS A 194 -8.92 22.90 -15.58
C LYS A 194 -7.65 23.43 -14.90
N GLU A 195 -7.04 22.65 -14.02
CA GLU A 195 -5.76 22.99 -13.38
C GLU A 195 -4.60 23.03 -14.39
N GLU A 196 -4.59 22.14 -15.40
CA GLU A 196 -3.60 22.15 -16.48
C GLU A 196 -3.77 23.37 -17.40
N GLU A 197 -5.01 23.76 -17.72
CA GLU A 197 -5.29 24.97 -18.50
C GLU A 197 -4.97 26.25 -17.72
N GLU A 198 -5.26 26.31 -16.41
CA GLU A 198 -4.87 27.43 -15.54
C GLU A 198 -3.35 27.49 -15.34
N ALA A 199 -2.67 26.35 -15.24
CA ALA A 199 -1.22 26.27 -15.18
C ALA A 199 -0.56 26.74 -16.49
N LYS A 200 -1.14 26.38 -17.64
CA LYS A 200 -0.68 26.83 -18.96
C LYS A 200 -0.90 28.34 -19.14
N LYS A 201 -2.08 28.86 -18.78
CA LYS A 201 -2.37 30.30 -18.84
C LYS A 201 -1.47 31.10 -17.89
N LYS A 202 -1.21 30.59 -16.68
CA LYS A 202 -0.28 31.18 -15.72
C LYS A 202 1.16 31.16 -16.25
N ALA A 203 1.59 30.07 -16.89
CA ALA A 203 2.90 29.99 -17.54
C ALA A 203 3.02 30.96 -18.72
N ASP A 204 1.97 31.13 -19.52
CA ASP A 204 1.95 32.07 -20.65
C ASP A 204 1.91 33.53 -20.18
N ASP A 205 1.15 33.84 -19.13
CA ASP A 205 1.12 35.19 -18.53
C ASP A 205 2.43 35.51 -17.82
N ASP A 206 3.05 34.55 -17.14
CA ASP A 206 4.40 34.71 -16.58
C ASP A 206 5.45 34.82 -17.68
N ALA A 207 5.30 34.12 -18.82
CA ALA A 207 6.17 34.27 -19.97
C ALA A 207 5.99 35.63 -20.67
N LYS A 208 4.77 36.17 -20.75
CA LYS A 208 4.51 37.52 -21.26
C LYS A 208 5.06 38.59 -20.31
N LYS A 209 4.79 38.48 -19.01
CA LYS A 209 5.37 39.36 -17.97
C LYS A 209 6.90 39.30 -18.00
N LYS A 210 7.47 38.10 -18.12
CA LYS A 210 8.91 37.89 -18.27
C LYS A 210 9.43 38.48 -19.56
N LYS A 211 8.78 38.33 -20.72
CA LYS A 211 9.18 38.96 -21.99
C LYS A 211 9.24 40.49 -21.86
N VAL A 212 8.23 41.09 -21.23
CA VAL A 212 8.19 42.53 -20.93
C VAL A 212 9.31 42.93 -19.96
N LEU A 213 9.60 42.10 -18.95
CA LEU A 213 10.63 42.37 -17.94
C LEU A 213 12.07 42.05 -18.42
N THR A 214 12.25 41.11 -19.36
CA THR A 214 13.56 40.70 -19.91
C THR A 214 14.16 41.68 -20.90
N SER A 215 13.39 42.70 -21.33
CA SER A 215 13.94 43.87 -22.03
C SER A 215 14.96 44.62 -21.14
N LEU A 216 14.87 44.47 -19.81
CA LEU A 216 15.78 45.10 -18.85
C LEU A 216 16.53 44.04 -18.02
N HIS A 217 17.54 43.39 -18.62
CA HIS A 217 18.68 42.78 -17.92
C HIS A 217 18.40 41.86 -16.70
N VAL A 218 17.63 40.76 -16.87
CA VAL A 218 17.52 39.66 -15.87
C VAL A 218 17.70 38.29 -16.53
N THR A 219 18.86 38.06 -17.14
CA THR A 219 19.14 36.91 -18.03
C THR A 219 19.81 35.71 -17.35
N GLY A 220 19.53 35.42 -16.08
CA GLY A 220 20.19 34.31 -15.36
C GLY A 220 19.25 33.31 -14.71
N TYR A 221 18.17 33.78 -14.09
CA TYR A 221 17.33 32.94 -13.24
C TYR A 221 16.22 32.21 -14.01
N MET A 222 15.84 32.75 -15.17
CA MET A 222 14.64 32.36 -15.89
C MET A 222 14.84 31.32 -17.01
N GLN A 223 16.08 30.99 -17.37
CA GLN A 223 16.39 29.90 -18.31
C GLN A 223 16.47 28.52 -17.61
N LYS A 224 16.57 28.50 -16.28
CA LYS A 224 16.61 27.26 -15.49
C LYS A 224 15.22 26.66 -15.25
N SER A 225 14.14 27.45 -15.33
CA SER A 225 12.76 27.00 -15.11
C SER A 225 12.14 26.34 -16.35
N GLU A 226 12.33 26.90 -17.56
CA GLU A 226 11.78 26.34 -18.80
C GLU A 226 12.37 24.96 -19.15
N LYS A 227 13.62 24.66 -18.77
CA LYS A 227 14.21 23.31 -18.95
C LYS A 227 13.65 22.24 -17.98
N ARG A 228 12.78 22.62 -17.03
CA ARG A 228 12.14 21.70 -16.06
C ARG A 228 10.69 21.35 -16.40
N GLY A 229 10.13 21.84 -17.51
CA GLY A 229 8.73 21.63 -17.90
C GLY A 229 8.42 20.39 -18.77
N GLY A 230 9.40 19.50 -19.01
CA GLY A 230 9.15 18.19 -19.61
C GLY A 230 8.94 17.10 -18.54
N PRO A 231 8.57 15.85 -18.91
CA PRO A 231 8.55 14.71 -17.99
C PRO A 231 9.80 14.76 -17.13
N ARG A 232 9.62 14.87 -15.81
CA ARG A 232 10.67 15.22 -14.86
C ARG A 232 11.86 14.30 -15.12
N LYS A 233 12.91 14.81 -15.79
CA LYS A 233 14.07 13.98 -16.16
C LYS A 233 14.55 13.33 -14.87
N GLN A 234 14.59 12.00 -14.87
CA GLN A 234 14.90 11.22 -13.68
C GLN A 234 16.14 11.80 -13.02
N THR A 235 16.00 12.20 -11.76
CA THR A 235 17.10 12.87 -11.06
C THR A 235 18.28 11.92 -10.94
N GLU A 236 19.52 12.42 -10.89
CA GLU A 236 20.70 11.55 -10.68
C GLU A 236 20.56 10.71 -9.39
N ARG A 237 19.81 11.22 -8.40
CA ARG A 237 19.44 10.48 -7.19
C ARG A 237 18.53 9.30 -7.49
N GLU A 238 17.49 9.49 -8.30
CA GLU A 238 16.57 8.43 -8.71
C GLU A 238 17.26 7.40 -9.61
N LYS A 239 18.12 7.83 -10.54
CA LYS A 239 18.91 6.92 -11.38
C LYS A 239 19.85 6.06 -10.53
N LYS A 240 20.56 6.67 -9.58
CA LYS A 240 21.41 5.94 -8.63
C LYS A 240 20.58 4.93 -7.82
N LYS A 241 19.41 5.35 -7.32
CA LYS A 241 18.53 4.45 -6.55
C LYS A 241 18.07 3.27 -7.41
N LYS A 242 17.68 3.52 -8.66
CA LYS A 242 17.28 2.48 -9.63
C LYS A 242 18.43 1.50 -9.93
N ILE A 243 19.61 2.01 -10.27
CA ILE A 243 20.77 1.14 -10.55
C ILE A 243 21.16 0.30 -9.33
N LEU A 244 21.06 0.86 -8.12
CA LEU A 244 21.36 0.12 -6.89
C LEU A 244 20.28 -0.93 -6.55
N SER A 245 19.00 -0.63 -6.80
CA SER A 245 17.94 -1.64 -6.64
C SER A 245 18.10 -2.77 -7.66
N ASP A 246 18.42 -2.46 -8.93
CA ASP A 246 18.60 -3.46 -9.99
C ASP A 246 19.80 -4.38 -9.69
N ARG A 247 20.84 -3.87 -9.02
CA ARG A 247 22.01 -4.65 -8.58
C ARG A 247 21.76 -5.45 -7.29
N ARG A 248 20.74 -5.10 -6.52
CA ARG A 248 20.39 -5.77 -5.26
C ARG A 248 19.64 -7.05 -5.59
N LYS A 249 20.27 -8.19 -5.29
CA LYS A 249 19.61 -9.49 -5.35
C LYS A 249 18.96 -9.77 -4.01
N GLU A 250 17.68 -10.08 -4.01
CA GLU A 250 16.97 -10.51 -2.80
C GLU A 250 17.51 -11.86 -2.32
N LEU A 251 17.66 -11.99 -1.01
CA LEU A 251 18.23 -13.19 -0.39
C LEU A 251 17.12 -13.97 0.28
N ASN A 252 16.77 -15.12 -0.31
CA ASN A 252 15.84 -16.07 0.29
C ASN A 252 16.63 -17.14 1.05
N ILE A 253 16.62 -17.06 2.38
CA ILE A 253 17.48 -17.88 3.26
C ILE A 253 16.67 -18.92 4.05
N SER A 254 15.34 -18.73 4.17
CA SER A 254 14.46 -19.47 5.09
C SER A 254 14.31 -20.97 4.80
N HIS A 255 14.57 -21.41 3.57
CA HIS A 255 14.33 -22.79 3.13
C HIS A 255 15.59 -23.48 2.60
N LEU A 256 16.78 -23.01 2.97
CA LEU A 256 18.06 -23.56 2.52
C LEU A 256 18.66 -24.53 3.54
N ASN A 257 19.21 -25.66 3.05
CA ASN A 257 20.00 -26.61 3.85
C ASN A 257 21.36 -26.02 4.25
N GLU A 258 21.97 -26.56 5.31
CA GLU A 258 23.23 -26.04 5.88
C GLU A 258 24.39 -25.98 4.87
N GLU A 259 24.56 -27.00 4.04
CA GLU A 259 25.59 -27.01 2.99
C GLU A 259 25.37 -25.90 1.96
N LYS A 260 24.11 -25.69 1.53
CA LYS A 260 23.73 -24.61 0.60
C LYS A 260 23.91 -23.23 1.24
N LEU A 261 23.70 -23.10 2.55
CA LEU A 261 23.97 -21.86 3.29
C LEU A 261 25.46 -21.53 3.32
N ARG A 262 26.33 -22.53 3.51
CA ARG A 262 27.79 -22.34 3.46
C ARG A 262 28.25 -21.88 2.07
N ASP A 263 27.68 -22.44 1.01
CA ASP A 263 28.01 -22.02 -0.36
C ASP A 263 27.48 -20.62 -0.68
N LYS A 264 26.27 -20.28 -0.24
CA LYS A 264 25.74 -18.91 -0.36
C LYS A 264 26.57 -17.89 0.42
N ALA A 265 27.06 -18.24 1.61
CA ALA A 265 27.95 -17.37 2.37
C ALA A 265 29.26 -17.11 1.61
N LYS A 266 29.86 -18.15 1.00
CA LYS A 266 31.06 -17.99 0.15
C LYS A 266 30.78 -17.13 -1.09
N GLU A 267 29.65 -17.33 -1.76
CA GLU A 267 29.24 -16.52 -2.93
C GLU A 267 29.08 -15.04 -2.56
N LEU A 268 28.42 -14.74 -1.44
CA LEU A 268 28.24 -13.38 -0.94
C LEU A 268 29.57 -12.74 -0.55
N TRP A 269 30.45 -13.50 0.11
CA TRP A 269 31.78 -13.05 0.47
C TRP A 269 32.62 -12.70 -0.77
N GLN A 270 32.64 -13.58 -1.78
CA GLN A 270 33.32 -13.32 -3.06
C GLN A 270 32.76 -12.08 -3.76
N ARG A 271 31.43 -11.92 -3.80
CA ARG A 271 30.77 -10.76 -4.39
C ARG A 271 31.14 -9.47 -3.65
N MET A 272 31.22 -9.51 -2.32
CA MET A 272 31.62 -8.35 -1.53
C MET A 272 33.08 -7.99 -1.78
N HIS A 273 33.98 -8.99 -1.81
CA HIS A 273 35.39 -8.78 -2.11
C HIS A 273 35.59 -8.17 -3.51
N GLN A 274 34.86 -8.64 -4.52
CA GLN A 274 34.90 -8.08 -5.87
C GLN A 274 34.44 -6.61 -5.91
N LEU A 275 33.40 -6.24 -5.17
CA LEU A 275 32.95 -4.85 -5.09
C LEU A 275 33.99 -3.94 -4.40
N GLU A 276 34.70 -4.46 -3.40
CA GLU A 276 35.79 -3.75 -2.74
C GLU A 276 37.00 -3.54 -3.65
N SER A 277 37.36 -4.55 -4.45
CA SER A 277 38.47 -4.43 -5.42
C SER A 277 38.15 -3.41 -6.51
N GLU A 278 36.93 -3.43 -7.07
CA GLU A 278 36.47 -2.43 -8.04
C GLU A 278 36.45 -1.02 -7.46
N LYS A 279 35.98 -0.87 -6.21
CA LYS A 279 36.00 0.41 -5.50
C LYS A 279 37.42 0.94 -5.34
N PHE A 280 38.37 0.08 -4.97
CA PHE A 280 39.76 0.47 -4.80
C PHE A 280 40.38 0.96 -6.12
N GLU A 281 40.18 0.21 -7.20
CA GLU A 281 40.67 0.59 -8.54
C GLU A 281 40.08 1.95 -8.98
N LEU A 282 38.77 2.17 -8.78
CA LEU A 282 38.13 3.45 -9.09
C LEU A 282 38.67 4.60 -8.23
N GLN A 283 38.98 4.37 -6.95
CA GLN A 283 39.59 5.37 -6.08
C GLN A 283 41.02 5.74 -6.53
N TYR A 284 41.79 4.75 -6.95
CA TYR A 284 43.13 4.97 -7.51
C TYR A 284 43.06 5.78 -8.81
N GLN A 285 42.18 5.38 -9.73
CA GLN A 285 41.94 6.11 -10.98
C GLN A 285 41.49 7.54 -10.74
N TYR A 286 40.55 7.77 -9.81
CA TYR A 286 40.10 9.11 -9.44
C TYR A 286 41.26 9.99 -8.97
N THR A 287 42.14 9.45 -8.12
CA THR A 287 43.30 10.20 -7.60
C THR A 287 44.28 10.55 -8.72
N ARG A 288 44.55 9.61 -9.63
CA ARG A 288 45.38 9.85 -10.81
C ARG A 288 44.77 10.91 -11.74
N GLN A 289 43.48 10.81 -12.06
CA GLN A 289 42.77 11.78 -12.90
C GLN A 289 42.74 13.17 -12.26
N LYS A 290 42.59 13.25 -10.92
CA LYS A 290 42.65 14.52 -10.19
C LYS A 290 44.01 15.21 -10.37
N TYR A 291 45.10 14.44 -10.34
CA TYR A 291 46.43 14.96 -10.63
C TYR A 291 46.57 15.40 -12.10
N GLU A 292 46.15 14.55 -13.05
CA GLU A 292 46.19 14.86 -14.49
C GLU A 292 45.42 16.16 -14.81
N VAL A 293 44.21 16.34 -14.26
CA VAL A 293 43.42 17.57 -14.41
C VAL A 293 44.16 18.79 -13.85
N THR A 294 44.86 18.64 -12.73
CA THR A 294 45.64 19.73 -12.13
C THR A 294 46.80 20.13 -13.04
N VAL A 295 47.55 19.15 -13.54
CA VAL A 295 48.64 19.37 -14.49
C VAL A 295 48.14 20.02 -15.79
N LEU A 296 47.01 19.53 -16.34
CA LEU A 296 46.42 20.08 -17.55
C LEU A 296 45.96 21.54 -17.37
N ARG A 297 45.39 21.88 -16.21
CA ARG A 297 45.04 23.27 -15.87
C ARG A 297 46.27 24.18 -15.83
N ASN A 298 47.37 23.71 -15.24
CA ASN A 298 48.63 24.46 -15.19
C ASN A 298 49.21 24.67 -16.60
N ARG A 299 49.30 23.61 -17.40
CA ARG A 299 49.75 23.67 -18.80
C ARG A 299 48.92 24.64 -19.63
N LEU A 300 47.59 24.59 -19.49
CA LEU A 300 46.68 25.51 -20.18
C LEU A 300 46.94 26.97 -19.76
N SER A 301 47.15 27.22 -18.48
CA SER A 301 47.51 28.56 -17.98
C SER A 301 48.82 29.07 -18.57
N ASP A 302 49.85 28.22 -18.63
CA ASP A 302 51.17 28.60 -19.13
C ASP A 302 51.15 28.90 -20.63
N HIS A 303 50.45 28.09 -21.43
CA HIS A 303 50.22 28.36 -22.86
C HIS A 303 49.34 29.61 -23.09
N GLN A 304 48.46 29.97 -22.16
CA GLN A 304 47.65 31.19 -22.26
C GLN A 304 48.42 32.46 -21.87
N LYS A 305 49.40 32.36 -20.96
CA LYS A 305 50.27 33.49 -20.58
C LYS A 305 51.21 33.90 -21.71
N THR A 306 51.78 32.95 -22.44
CA THR A 306 52.72 33.22 -23.54
C THR A 306 52.06 33.86 -24.76
N THR A 307 50.75 33.67 -24.97
CA THR A 307 50.01 34.27 -26.10
C THR A 307 49.62 35.74 -25.89
N LYS A 308 49.69 36.26 -24.65
CA LYS A 308 49.38 37.67 -24.34
C LYS A 308 50.62 38.57 -24.19
N GLY A 309 51.82 38.07 -24.49
CA GLY A 309 53.10 38.70 -24.10
C GLY A 309 54.07 39.15 -25.19
N SER A 310 53.66 39.29 -26.47
CA SER A 310 54.54 39.83 -27.54
C SER A 310 53.99 41.12 -28.19
N ARG A 311 53.28 41.95 -27.44
CA ARG A 311 52.78 43.24 -27.98
C ARG A 311 53.03 44.40 -27.01
N SER A 312 54.30 44.67 -26.68
CA SER A 312 54.72 46.00 -26.25
C SER A 312 56.25 46.11 -26.24
N LYS A 313 56.74 47.30 -26.63
CA LYS A 313 58.11 47.80 -26.51
C LYS A 313 59.10 47.48 -27.65
N ARG A 314 58.69 47.75 -28.90
CA ARG A 314 59.65 48.24 -29.91
C ARG A 314 59.91 49.72 -29.60
N GLY A 315 61.17 50.04 -29.29
CA GLY A 315 61.58 51.29 -28.68
C GLY A 315 61.23 52.54 -29.48
N LEU A 316 60.72 53.53 -28.75
CA LEU A 316 60.75 54.93 -29.14
C LEU A 316 62.22 55.38 -29.05
N ARG A 317 62.92 55.43 -30.20
CA ARG A 317 64.27 56.02 -30.28
C ARG A 317 64.12 57.54 -30.34
N LYS A 318 64.92 58.19 -29.49
CA LYS A 318 65.08 59.64 -29.36
C LYS A 318 65.65 60.27 -30.63
#